data_AF-A0AAN0M3L6-F1
#
_entry.id   AF-A0AAN0M3L6-F1
#
_cell.length_a   1.000
_cell.length_b   1.000
_cell.length_c   1.000
_cell.angle_alpha   90.00
_cell.angle_beta   90.00
_cell.angle_gamma   90.00
#
_symmetry.space_group_name_H-M   'P 1'
#
loop_
_entity.id
_entity.type
_entity.pdbx_description
1 polymer ?
#
loop_
_entity_poly.entity_id
_entity_poly.type
_entity_poly.pdbx_seq_one_letter_code
_entity_poly.pdbx_strand_id
1 'polypeptide(L)'
;MPTITEMELPKPKNWQEFEHMVCDAMAQRWRSSGLQMYGRPGQTQNGVDINGPDEIGRQVGIQCKRYEDVPSIKLILTEIANAEKFTPKLSTLYIATTADYDSTLQSSVRTLSDERVSKGEFAVSLLFWGDIVRGLILNPAILSAHYPNIVLRANGRADPDRNLAALELGFYCGDLWDFVLLVHGEFGWMAQVDPDSLTATLRMLERRAVQLLSTEESEGLIASLRAVREGCLSPKSSKSDWHLVEQHAKRVESRTVAAKSHLEGDEARWLALACQLGRIYAHSNELPEEQIRIDIEAKVLKLLPLRRDVVKARFDQAAMLSDGYAWADRIYGFLVNELLWA
;
A
#
# COMPACT_ATOMS: atom_id res chain seq x y z
N MET A 1 1.29 14.16 -15.23
CA MET A 1 2.54 13.44 -15.55
C MET A 1 2.14 12.02 -15.94
N PRO A 2 2.78 11.41 -16.95
CA PRO A 2 2.52 10.00 -17.26
C PRO A 2 2.77 9.16 -16.01
N THR A 3 1.96 8.14 -15.79
CA THR A 3 2.23 7.14 -14.75
C THR A 3 3.53 6.39 -15.07
N ILE A 4 4.21 5.75 -14.11
CA ILE A 4 5.42 4.96 -14.40
C ILE A 4 5.18 3.89 -15.48
N THR A 5 3.95 3.36 -15.56
CA THR A 5 3.53 2.42 -16.60
C THR A 5 3.48 3.07 -17.99
N GLU A 6 3.35 4.39 -18.07
CA GLU A 6 3.35 5.21 -19.29
C GLU A 6 4.68 5.95 -19.51
N MET A 7 5.66 5.79 -18.61
CA MET A 7 7.01 6.35 -18.75
C MET A 7 7.94 5.31 -19.37
N GLU A 8 8.78 5.75 -20.31
CA GLU A 8 9.90 4.93 -20.79
C GLU A 8 11.01 4.91 -19.75
N LEU A 9 11.15 3.79 -19.03
CA LEU A 9 12.29 3.58 -18.15
C LEU A 9 13.57 3.39 -18.97
N PRO A 10 14.70 4.00 -18.56
CA PRO A 10 15.95 3.88 -19.30
C PRO A 10 16.42 2.42 -19.29
N LYS A 11 16.76 1.92 -20.49
CA LYS A 11 17.29 0.57 -20.69
C LYS A 11 18.70 0.49 -20.07
N PRO A 12 19.09 -0.66 -19.48
CA PRO A 12 20.39 -0.83 -18.81
C PRO A 12 21.57 -0.65 -19.77
N LYS A 13 22.71 -0.17 -19.24
CA LYS A 13 23.89 0.14 -20.05
C LYS A 13 24.76 -1.07 -20.36
N ASN A 14 24.68 -2.11 -19.55
CA ASN A 14 25.46 -3.32 -19.72
C ASN A 14 24.58 -4.56 -19.59
N TRP A 15 25.11 -5.70 -20.03
CA TRP A 15 24.36 -6.94 -20.09
C TRP A 15 24.18 -7.57 -18.70
N GLN A 16 25.13 -7.36 -17.76
CA GLN A 16 25.04 -7.86 -16.39
C GLN A 16 23.89 -7.22 -15.61
N GLU A 17 23.75 -5.90 -15.74
CA GLU A 17 22.64 -5.13 -15.16
C GLU A 17 21.30 -5.61 -15.74
N PHE A 18 21.24 -5.85 -17.06
CA PHE A 18 20.05 -6.39 -17.69
C PHE A 18 19.65 -7.76 -17.15
N GLU A 19 20.61 -8.66 -16.96
CA GLU A 19 20.34 -9.99 -16.38
C GLU A 19 19.78 -9.90 -14.96
N HIS A 20 20.38 -9.07 -14.09
CA HIS A 20 19.86 -8.86 -12.74
C HIS A 20 18.44 -8.28 -12.75
N MET A 21 18.17 -7.30 -13.61
CA MET A 21 16.84 -6.71 -13.75
C MET A 21 15.80 -7.74 -14.20
N VAL A 22 16.15 -8.59 -15.17
CA VAL A 22 15.27 -9.67 -15.65
C VAL A 22 15.00 -10.67 -14.54
N CYS A 23 16.03 -11.07 -13.79
CA CYS A 23 15.90 -12.01 -12.68
C CYS A 23 14.95 -11.46 -11.61
N ASP A 24 15.17 -10.23 -11.14
CA ASP A 24 14.34 -9.62 -10.11
C ASP A 24 12.90 -9.39 -10.60
N ALA A 25 12.73 -8.88 -11.82
CA ALA A 25 11.42 -8.64 -12.42
C ALA A 25 10.57 -9.92 -12.50
N MET A 26 11.17 -11.01 -12.97
CA MET A 26 10.46 -12.27 -13.15
C MET A 26 10.26 -13.00 -11.83
N ALA A 27 11.19 -12.87 -10.87
CA ALA A 27 10.97 -13.37 -9.51
C ALA A 27 9.73 -12.74 -8.86
N GLN A 28 9.51 -11.43 -9.07
CA GLN A 28 8.29 -10.75 -8.60
C GLN A 28 7.05 -11.21 -9.38
N ARG A 29 7.12 -11.17 -10.71
CA ARG A 29 5.98 -11.48 -11.59
C ARG A 29 5.49 -12.91 -11.39
N TRP A 30 6.40 -13.86 -11.29
CA TRP A 30 6.09 -15.28 -11.13
C TRP A 30 5.99 -15.71 -9.66
N ARG A 31 6.22 -14.80 -8.71
CA ARG A 31 6.30 -15.12 -7.26
C ARG A 31 7.26 -16.29 -6.98
N SER A 32 8.34 -16.35 -7.74
CA SER A 32 9.28 -17.46 -7.72
C SER A 32 10.48 -17.11 -6.85
N SER A 33 10.54 -17.73 -5.66
CA SER A 33 11.70 -17.59 -4.76
C SER A 33 12.92 -18.40 -5.20
N GLY A 34 12.76 -19.30 -6.18
CA GLY A 34 13.82 -20.17 -6.69
C GLY A 34 14.45 -19.68 -8.00
N LEU A 35 13.99 -18.56 -8.55
CA LEU A 35 14.56 -17.99 -9.76
C LEU A 35 15.89 -17.30 -9.43
N GLN A 36 16.96 -17.70 -10.12
CA GLN A 36 18.31 -17.23 -9.82
C GLN A 36 19.18 -17.15 -11.08
N MET A 37 20.18 -16.26 -11.03
CA MET A 37 21.28 -16.21 -11.99
C MET A 37 21.99 -17.56 -12.06
N TYR A 38 22.30 -18.03 -13.27
CA TYR A 38 22.96 -19.30 -13.51
C TYR A 38 24.41 -19.10 -13.93
N GLY A 39 25.34 -19.55 -13.09
CA GLY A 39 26.77 -19.48 -13.37
C GLY A 39 27.36 -18.07 -13.28
N ARG A 40 28.68 -17.97 -13.42
CA ARG A 40 29.43 -16.71 -13.44
C ARG A 40 29.85 -16.36 -14.87
N PRO A 41 30.09 -15.06 -15.16
CA PRO A 41 30.72 -14.64 -16.42
C PRO A 41 31.96 -15.49 -16.74
N GLY A 42 31.98 -16.11 -17.92
CA GLY A 42 33.07 -16.98 -18.39
C GLY A 42 32.87 -18.47 -18.10
N GLN A 43 31.81 -18.88 -17.39
CA GLN A 43 31.42 -20.29 -17.30
C GLN A 43 30.52 -20.67 -18.47
N THR A 44 30.51 -21.97 -18.82
CA THR A 44 29.59 -22.49 -19.83
C THR A 44 28.17 -22.50 -19.28
N GLN A 45 27.38 -21.51 -19.69
CA GLN A 45 25.99 -21.33 -19.25
C GLN A 45 24.95 -22.02 -20.16
N ASN A 46 25.40 -22.65 -21.26
CA ASN A 46 24.54 -23.36 -22.22
C ASN A 46 23.33 -22.53 -22.69
N GLY A 47 23.50 -21.21 -22.91
CA GLY A 47 22.42 -20.35 -23.38
C GLY A 47 21.29 -20.15 -22.35
N VAL A 48 21.59 -20.26 -21.05
CA VAL A 48 20.66 -19.98 -19.95
C VAL A 48 21.36 -19.10 -18.92
N ASP A 49 20.97 -17.82 -18.84
CA ASP A 49 21.56 -16.86 -17.89
C ASP A 49 20.85 -16.89 -16.53
N ILE A 50 19.57 -17.26 -16.51
CA ILE A 50 18.73 -17.36 -15.31
C ILE A 50 17.94 -18.67 -15.37
N ASN A 51 17.81 -19.38 -14.25
CA ASN A 51 16.93 -20.56 -14.18
C ASN A 51 16.16 -20.63 -12.86
N GLY A 52 15.09 -21.41 -12.87
CA GLY A 52 14.29 -21.70 -11.69
C GLY A 52 12.86 -22.07 -12.03
N PRO A 53 11.96 -22.18 -11.04
CA PRO A 53 10.55 -22.42 -11.27
C PRO A 53 9.84 -21.16 -11.78
N ASP A 54 8.86 -21.33 -12.67
CA ASP A 54 7.87 -20.29 -13.00
C ASP A 54 6.72 -20.23 -11.98
N GLU A 55 5.67 -19.44 -12.27
CA GLU A 55 4.52 -19.22 -11.38
C GLU A 55 3.67 -20.46 -11.08
N ILE A 56 3.85 -21.52 -11.86
CA ILE A 56 3.18 -22.81 -11.70
C ILE A 56 4.18 -23.94 -11.39
N GLY A 57 5.43 -23.59 -11.05
CA GLY A 57 6.46 -24.51 -10.57
C GLY A 57 7.21 -25.28 -11.67
N ARG A 58 7.08 -24.91 -12.95
CA ARG A 58 7.83 -25.56 -14.04
C ARG A 58 9.26 -25.07 -14.07
N GLN A 59 10.22 -25.98 -14.33
CA GLN A 59 11.60 -25.59 -14.53
C GLN A 59 11.76 -24.82 -15.84
N VAL A 60 12.15 -23.55 -15.75
CA VAL A 60 12.35 -22.66 -16.90
C VAL A 60 13.76 -22.08 -16.93
N GLY A 61 14.18 -21.66 -18.12
CA GLY A 61 15.42 -20.92 -18.35
C GLY A 61 15.12 -19.60 -19.05
N ILE A 62 15.91 -18.57 -18.75
CA ILE A 62 15.84 -17.27 -19.42
C ILE A 62 17.22 -16.96 -20.02
N GLN A 63 17.24 -16.62 -21.29
CA GLN A 63 18.40 -16.04 -21.98
C GLN A 63 18.15 -14.54 -22.17
N CYS A 64 19.04 -13.73 -21.64
CA CYS A 64 19.02 -12.29 -21.69
C CYS A 64 19.81 -11.80 -22.90
N LYS A 65 19.18 -10.95 -23.72
CA LYS A 65 19.73 -10.36 -24.93
C LYS A 65 19.47 -8.85 -24.96
N ARG A 66 20.46 -8.09 -24.49
CA ARG A 66 20.45 -6.63 -24.51
C ARG A 66 20.80 -6.11 -25.91
N TYR A 67 19.79 -5.70 -26.68
CA TYR A 67 19.93 -5.09 -28.00
C TYR A 67 19.13 -3.79 -28.06
N GLU A 68 19.57 -2.85 -28.90
CA GLU A 68 18.76 -1.68 -29.26
C GLU A 68 17.61 -2.10 -30.20
N ASP A 69 17.90 -3.02 -31.11
CA ASP A 69 16.93 -3.55 -32.09
C ASP A 69 16.30 -4.89 -31.67
N VAL A 70 15.18 -5.22 -32.32
CA VAL A 70 14.46 -6.48 -32.16
C VAL A 70 15.36 -7.68 -32.54
N PRO A 71 15.46 -8.72 -31.68
CA PRO A 71 16.23 -9.92 -31.99
C PRO A 71 15.76 -10.62 -33.27
N SER A 72 16.71 -11.02 -34.12
CA SER A 72 16.39 -11.83 -35.31
C SER A 72 15.98 -13.26 -34.93
N ILE A 73 15.13 -13.88 -35.74
CA ILE A 73 14.75 -15.29 -35.56
C ILE A 73 15.96 -16.24 -35.60
N LYS A 74 16.99 -15.90 -36.39
CA LYS A 74 18.23 -16.68 -36.47
C LYS A 74 18.99 -16.70 -35.14
N LEU A 75 18.98 -15.58 -34.42
CA LEU A 75 19.56 -15.51 -33.07
C LEU A 75 18.80 -16.44 -32.12
N ILE A 76 17.47 -16.37 -32.13
CA ILE A 76 16.62 -17.22 -31.26
C ILE A 76 16.91 -18.71 -31.53
N LEU A 77 17.01 -19.12 -32.79
CA LEU A 77 17.35 -20.50 -33.15
C LEU A 77 18.74 -20.92 -32.61
N THR A 78 19.70 -20.00 -32.58
CA THR A 78 21.03 -20.25 -32.03
C THR A 78 20.96 -20.43 -30.51
N GLU A 79 20.18 -19.60 -29.81
CA GLU A 79 20.00 -19.73 -28.35
C GLU A 79 19.24 -21.00 -27.97
N ILE A 80 18.26 -21.42 -28.77
CA ILE A 80 17.57 -22.70 -28.61
C ILE A 80 18.58 -23.85 -28.68
N ALA A 81 19.44 -23.88 -29.71
CA ALA A 81 20.45 -24.93 -29.87
C ALA A 81 21.49 -24.94 -28.73
N ASN A 82 21.74 -23.79 -28.10
CA ASN A 82 22.57 -23.73 -26.90
C ASN A 82 21.85 -24.33 -25.68
N ALA A 83 20.60 -23.91 -25.45
CA ALA A 83 19.76 -24.33 -24.32
C ALA A 83 19.38 -25.82 -24.36
N GLU A 84 19.41 -26.46 -25.53
CA GLU A 84 19.23 -27.92 -25.66
C GLU A 84 20.28 -28.73 -24.89
N LYS A 85 21.45 -28.13 -24.59
CA LYS A 85 22.52 -28.74 -23.79
C LYS A 85 22.34 -28.52 -22.29
N PHE A 86 21.35 -27.72 -21.88
CA PHE A 86 21.11 -27.41 -20.48
C PHE A 86 20.52 -28.61 -19.74
N THR A 87 21.03 -28.86 -18.52
CA THR A 87 20.58 -29.96 -17.66
C THR A 87 20.30 -29.42 -16.25
N PRO A 88 19.13 -29.71 -15.65
CA PRO A 88 18.04 -30.56 -16.15
C PRO A 88 17.27 -29.95 -17.33
N LYS A 89 16.54 -30.78 -18.09
CA LYS A 89 15.73 -30.32 -19.24
C LYS A 89 14.75 -29.23 -18.81
N LEU A 90 14.69 -28.16 -19.60
CA LEU A 90 13.74 -27.07 -19.40
C LEU A 90 12.35 -27.48 -19.88
N SER A 91 11.32 -26.90 -19.27
CA SER A 91 9.95 -26.91 -19.80
C SER A 91 9.75 -25.78 -20.81
N THR A 92 10.38 -24.62 -20.56
CA THR A 92 10.30 -23.44 -21.42
C THR A 92 11.60 -22.64 -21.36
N LEU A 93 12.02 -22.13 -22.52
CA LEU A 93 13.07 -21.13 -22.66
C LEU A 93 12.44 -19.77 -22.98
N TYR A 94 12.72 -18.77 -22.14
CA TYR A 94 12.35 -17.39 -22.39
C TYR A 94 13.54 -16.63 -22.98
N ILE A 95 13.31 -15.88 -24.06
CA ILE A 95 14.28 -14.92 -24.58
C ILE A 95 13.86 -13.53 -24.08
N ALA A 96 14.63 -12.99 -23.13
CA ALA A 96 14.42 -11.65 -22.59
C ALA A 96 15.20 -10.62 -23.40
N THR A 97 14.56 -9.53 -23.79
CA THR A 97 15.17 -8.46 -24.59
C THR A 97 14.77 -7.07 -24.14
N THR A 98 15.68 -6.10 -24.36
CA THR A 98 15.44 -4.67 -24.19
C THR A 98 14.67 -4.05 -25.37
N ALA A 99 14.34 -4.82 -26.40
CA ALA A 99 13.49 -4.36 -27.50
C ALA A 99 12.01 -4.22 -27.06
N ASP A 100 11.26 -3.40 -27.80
CA ASP A 100 9.82 -3.25 -27.65
C ASP A 100 9.07 -4.39 -28.37
N TYR A 101 7.77 -4.52 -28.11
CA TYR A 101 6.96 -5.60 -28.69
C TYR A 101 7.00 -5.58 -30.22
N ASP A 102 7.30 -6.74 -30.80
CA ASP A 102 7.28 -6.95 -32.25
C ASP A 102 6.33 -8.08 -32.63
N SER A 103 5.25 -7.73 -33.30
CA SER A 103 4.19 -8.68 -33.70
C SER A 103 4.68 -9.76 -34.67
N THR A 104 5.67 -9.45 -35.52
CA THR A 104 6.22 -10.38 -36.51
C THR A 104 7.08 -11.43 -35.82
N LEU A 105 7.95 -11.00 -34.90
CA LEU A 105 8.78 -11.87 -34.08
C LEU A 105 7.92 -12.73 -33.16
N GLN A 106 6.93 -12.13 -32.48
CA GLN A 106 5.99 -12.86 -31.62
C GLN A 106 5.26 -13.98 -32.40
N SER A 107 4.76 -13.68 -33.59
CA SER A 107 4.07 -14.67 -34.44
C SER A 107 5.01 -15.80 -34.88
N SER A 108 6.25 -15.44 -35.25
CA SER A 108 7.28 -16.40 -35.67
C SER A 108 7.70 -17.32 -34.52
N VAL A 109 7.95 -16.76 -33.34
CA VAL A 109 8.33 -17.53 -32.14
C VAL A 109 7.18 -18.40 -31.64
N ARG A 110 5.94 -17.92 -31.72
CA ARG A 110 4.77 -18.72 -31.36
C ARG A 110 4.66 -19.98 -32.22
N THR A 111 4.75 -19.82 -33.55
CA THR A 111 4.70 -20.94 -34.49
C THR A 111 5.85 -21.93 -34.23
N LEU A 112 7.07 -21.41 -34.05
CA LEU A 112 8.25 -22.21 -33.70
C LEU A 112 8.06 -22.98 -32.39
N SER A 113 7.50 -22.34 -31.37
CA SER A 113 7.25 -22.97 -30.08
C SER A 113 6.21 -24.09 -30.18
N ASP A 114 5.12 -23.86 -30.92
CA ASP A 114 4.08 -24.87 -31.13
C ASP A 114 4.65 -26.12 -31.84
N GLU A 115 5.49 -25.91 -32.87
CA GLU A 115 6.19 -27.01 -33.56
C GLU A 115 7.12 -27.79 -32.62
N ARG A 116 7.88 -27.11 -31.75
CA ARG A 116 8.78 -27.75 -30.78
C ARG A 116 8.03 -28.55 -29.73
N VAL A 117 6.97 -27.99 -29.17
CA VAL A 117 6.11 -28.67 -28.19
C VAL A 117 5.49 -29.93 -28.81
N SER A 118 5.07 -29.88 -30.08
CA SER A 118 4.56 -31.06 -30.79
C SER A 118 5.57 -32.21 -30.92
N LYS A 119 6.87 -31.90 -30.88
CA LYS A 119 7.97 -32.87 -30.91
C LYS A 119 8.44 -33.31 -29.51
N GLY A 120 7.78 -32.83 -28.44
CA GLY A 120 8.18 -33.12 -27.07
C GLY A 120 9.42 -32.33 -26.60
N GLU A 121 9.76 -31.26 -27.30
CA GLU A 121 10.83 -30.32 -26.92
C GLU A 121 10.28 -29.19 -26.04
N PHE A 122 11.17 -28.40 -25.42
CA PHE A 122 10.75 -27.26 -24.60
C PHE A 122 10.10 -26.16 -25.43
N ALA A 123 9.13 -25.47 -24.84
CA ALA A 123 8.48 -24.30 -25.43
C ALA A 123 9.42 -23.09 -25.47
N VAL A 124 9.17 -22.14 -26.37
CA VAL A 124 9.97 -20.91 -26.49
C VAL A 124 9.05 -19.69 -26.39
N SER A 125 9.42 -18.73 -25.55
CA SER A 125 8.62 -17.51 -25.35
C SER A 125 9.52 -16.27 -25.26
N LEU A 126 8.90 -15.09 -25.36
CA LEU A 126 9.58 -13.79 -25.38
C LEU A 126 9.21 -12.98 -24.14
N LEU A 127 10.19 -12.26 -23.58
CA LEU A 127 9.99 -11.23 -22.57
C LEU A 127 10.56 -9.92 -23.11
N PHE A 128 9.68 -8.99 -23.49
CA PHE A 128 10.10 -7.70 -24.02
C PHE A 128 10.38 -6.71 -22.88
N TRP A 129 10.93 -5.55 -23.23
CA TRP A 129 11.28 -4.53 -22.26
C TRP A 129 10.09 -4.14 -21.37
N GLY A 130 8.92 -3.96 -21.96
CA GLY A 130 7.69 -3.66 -21.21
C GLY A 130 7.27 -4.76 -20.24
N ASP A 131 7.56 -6.04 -20.51
CA ASP A 131 7.28 -7.13 -19.57
C ASP A 131 8.19 -7.10 -18.35
N ILE A 132 9.45 -6.74 -18.56
CA ILE A 132 10.48 -6.63 -17.53
C ILE A 132 10.17 -5.44 -16.63
N VAL A 133 9.88 -4.27 -17.23
CA VAL A 133 9.43 -3.08 -16.50
C VAL A 133 8.19 -3.39 -15.65
N ARG A 134 7.19 -4.08 -16.23
CA ARG A 134 6.00 -4.48 -15.48
C ARG A 134 6.29 -5.40 -14.30
N GLY A 135 7.32 -6.23 -14.37
CA GLY A 135 7.76 -7.05 -13.23
C GLY A 135 8.42 -6.20 -12.14
N LEU A 136 9.31 -5.27 -12.52
CA LEU A 136 10.02 -4.41 -11.56
C LEU A 136 9.08 -3.50 -10.77
N ILE A 137 8.05 -2.94 -11.40
CA ILE A 137 7.12 -2.02 -10.73
C ILE A 137 6.21 -2.70 -9.69
N LEU A 138 6.14 -4.04 -9.67
CA LEU A 138 5.35 -4.78 -8.67
C LEU A 138 5.92 -4.63 -7.26
N ASN A 139 7.22 -4.31 -7.13
CA ASN A 139 7.89 -4.14 -5.86
C ASN A 139 8.71 -2.85 -5.87
N PRO A 140 8.23 -1.78 -5.19
CA PRO A 140 8.90 -0.49 -5.18
C PRO A 140 10.35 -0.52 -4.69
N ALA A 141 10.68 -1.42 -3.75
CA ALA A 141 12.04 -1.55 -3.24
C ALA A 141 12.99 -2.09 -4.32
N ILE A 142 12.54 -3.05 -5.13
CA ILE A 142 13.31 -3.60 -6.26
C ILE A 142 13.45 -2.57 -7.37
N LEU A 143 12.38 -1.85 -7.72
CA LEU A 143 12.50 -0.79 -8.71
C LEU A 143 13.51 0.28 -8.26
N SER A 144 13.47 0.67 -6.98
CA SER A 144 14.41 1.63 -6.41
C SER A 144 15.86 1.10 -6.38
N ALA A 145 16.08 -0.21 -6.30
CA ALA A 145 17.42 -0.79 -6.35
C ALA A 145 18.06 -0.64 -7.73
N HIS A 146 17.28 -0.80 -8.80
CA HIS A 146 17.74 -0.65 -10.19
C HIS A 146 17.71 0.80 -10.67
N TYR A 147 16.78 1.59 -10.16
CA TYR A 147 16.58 2.99 -10.54
C TYR A 147 16.54 3.90 -9.30
N PRO A 148 17.67 4.12 -8.61
CA PRO A 148 17.70 4.89 -7.35
C PRO A 148 17.27 6.35 -7.51
N ASN A 149 17.43 6.91 -8.73
CA ASN A 149 16.99 8.26 -9.04
C ASN A 149 15.49 8.33 -9.43
N ILE A 150 14.86 7.19 -9.69
CA ILE A 150 13.42 7.10 -9.87
C ILE A 150 12.83 6.85 -8.50
N VAL A 151 12.54 7.97 -7.82
CA VAL A 151 11.71 7.92 -6.62
C VAL A 151 10.31 7.57 -7.11
N LEU A 152 9.94 6.30 -6.95
CA LEU A 152 8.54 5.95 -6.80
C LEU A 152 8.03 6.68 -5.58
N ARG A 153 7.56 7.91 -5.79
CA ARG A 153 6.43 8.34 -4.98
C ARG A 153 5.40 7.27 -5.28
N ALA A 154 5.08 6.44 -4.29
CA ALA A 154 3.83 5.71 -4.31
C ALA A 154 2.82 6.73 -4.85
N ASN A 155 2.34 6.53 -6.07
CA ASN A 155 1.57 7.54 -6.76
C ASN A 155 0.54 8.02 -5.76
N GLY A 156 0.46 9.35 -5.55
CA GLY A 156 -0.51 9.99 -4.68
C GLY A 156 -1.95 9.82 -5.17
N ARG A 157 -2.36 8.59 -5.49
CA ARG A 157 -3.60 8.08 -4.94
C ARG A 157 -3.35 8.01 -3.44
N ALA A 158 -4.03 8.90 -2.71
CA ALA A 158 -4.50 8.60 -1.37
C ALA A 158 -4.64 7.08 -1.24
N ASP A 159 -3.80 6.41 -0.45
CA ASP A 159 -4.13 5.06 0.01
C ASP A 159 -5.36 5.27 0.88
N PRO A 160 -6.58 4.99 0.39
CA PRO A 160 -7.79 5.39 1.08
C PRO A 160 -7.86 4.69 2.45
N ASP A 161 -7.22 3.53 2.57
CA ASP A 161 -7.18 2.74 3.80
C ASP A 161 -6.16 3.32 4.80
N ARG A 162 -5.01 3.84 4.36
CA ARG A 162 -4.11 4.61 5.26
C ARG A 162 -4.70 5.97 5.65
N ASN A 163 -5.37 6.66 4.74
CA ASN A 163 -6.09 7.89 5.08
C ASN A 163 -7.26 7.62 6.03
N LEU A 164 -7.94 6.49 5.87
CA LEU A 164 -8.97 6.03 6.80
C LEU A 164 -8.36 5.72 8.17
N ALA A 165 -7.20 5.07 8.21
CA ALA A 165 -6.45 4.85 9.45
C ALA A 165 -6.08 6.18 10.13
N ALA A 166 -5.64 7.19 9.38
CA ALA A 166 -5.36 8.53 9.89
C ALA A 166 -6.62 9.24 10.41
N LEU A 167 -7.73 9.14 9.68
CA LEU A 167 -9.02 9.69 10.10
C LEU A 167 -9.51 9.03 11.40
N GLU A 168 -9.52 7.70 11.48
CA GLU A 168 -9.98 6.96 12.66
C GLU A 168 -9.09 7.21 13.88
N LEU A 169 -7.75 7.17 13.71
CA LEU A 169 -6.82 7.48 14.80
C LEU A 169 -7.00 8.90 15.29
N GLY A 170 -7.09 9.89 14.39
CA GLY A 170 -7.20 11.28 14.83
C GLY A 170 -8.53 11.55 15.54
N PHE A 171 -9.64 10.98 15.05
CA PHE A 171 -10.97 11.22 15.62
C PHE A 171 -11.09 10.66 17.05
N TYR A 172 -10.64 9.43 17.29
CA TYR A 172 -10.79 8.79 18.60
C TYR A 172 -9.61 9.02 19.54
N CYS A 173 -8.38 9.04 19.03
CA CYS A 173 -7.20 9.08 19.90
C CYS A 173 -6.80 10.50 20.33
N GLY A 174 -7.28 11.55 19.65
CA GLY A 174 -6.94 12.95 19.97
C GLY A 174 -7.42 13.43 21.33
N ASP A 175 -8.57 12.91 21.78
CA ASP A 175 -9.22 13.24 23.06
C ASP A 175 -9.76 11.92 23.70
N LEU A 176 -8.95 10.85 23.69
CA LEU A 176 -9.39 9.50 24.04
C LEU A 176 -9.99 9.39 25.45
N TRP A 177 -9.47 10.15 26.42
CA TRP A 177 -10.01 10.10 27.78
C TRP A 177 -11.46 10.56 27.82
N ASP A 178 -11.80 11.60 27.06
CA ASP A 178 -13.16 12.12 26.99
C ASP A 178 -14.09 11.09 26.33
N PHE A 179 -13.63 10.34 25.32
CA PHE A 179 -14.38 9.21 24.78
C PHE A 179 -14.63 8.10 25.81
N VAL A 180 -13.64 7.79 26.66
CA VAL A 180 -13.82 6.83 27.76
C VAL A 180 -14.90 7.33 28.73
N LEU A 181 -14.89 8.62 29.08
CA LEU A 181 -15.90 9.23 29.95
C LEU A 181 -17.29 9.28 29.30
N LEU A 182 -17.38 9.51 27.98
CA LEU A 182 -18.66 9.49 27.26
C LEU A 182 -19.31 8.11 27.26
N VAL A 183 -18.54 7.02 27.31
CA VAL A 183 -19.06 5.65 27.31
C VAL A 183 -19.29 5.13 28.72
N HIS A 184 -18.31 5.30 29.61
CA HIS A 184 -18.34 4.72 30.97
C HIS A 184 -18.79 5.70 32.07
N GLY A 185 -18.94 6.98 31.74
CA GLY A 185 -19.43 8.00 32.67
C GLY A 185 -20.96 8.07 32.74
N GLU A 186 -21.45 9.06 33.50
CA GLU A 186 -22.88 9.23 33.76
C GLU A 186 -23.70 9.42 32.47
N PHE A 187 -23.19 10.20 31.52
CA PHE A 187 -23.85 10.44 30.23
C PHE A 187 -24.00 9.17 29.40
N GLY A 188 -22.95 8.34 29.29
CA GLY A 188 -23.00 7.08 28.56
C GLY A 188 -23.98 6.08 29.17
N TRP A 189 -24.00 6.03 30.50
CA TRP A 189 -24.98 5.22 31.23
C TRP A 189 -26.42 5.70 30.97
N MET A 190 -26.67 7.02 31.02
CA MET A 190 -27.98 7.61 30.73
C MET A 190 -28.43 7.35 29.28
N ALA A 191 -27.49 7.38 28.33
CA ALA A 191 -27.74 7.12 26.92
C ALA A 191 -27.79 5.61 26.57
N GLN A 192 -27.61 4.73 27.55
CA GLN A 192 -27.57 3.27 27.37
C GLN A 192 -26.53 2.82 26.33
N VAL A 193 -25.38 3.50 26.29
CA VAL A 193 -24.29 3.16 25.37
C VAL A 193 -23.71 1.80 25.76
N ASP A 194 -23.56 0.93 24.77
CA ASP A 194 -22.90 -0.38 24.95
C ASP A 194 -21.39 -0.19 25.23
N PRO A 195 -20.88 -0.55 26.42
CA PRO A 195 -19.45 -0.44 26.72
C PRO A 195 -18.55 -1.28 25.81
N ASP A 196 -19.06 -2.35 25.21
CA ASP A 196 -18.29 -3.19 24.29
C ASP A 196 -17.98 -2.46 22.98
N SER A 197 -18.75 -1.42 22.64
CA SER A 197 -18.47 -0.56 21.48
C SER A 197 -17.09 0.10 21.59
N LEU A 198 -16.72 0.63 22.77
CA LEU A 198 -15.41 1.22 23.01
C LEU A 198 -14.30 0.18 22.93
N THR A 199 -14.55 -1.03 23.44
CA THR A 199 -13.59 -2.15 23.35
C THR A 199 -13.30 -2.53 21.89
N ALA A 200 -14.34 -2.57 21.05
CA ALA A 200 -14.21 -2.83 19.61
C ALA A 200 -13.43 -1.71 18.92
N THR A 201 -13.76 -0.45 19.22
CA THR A 201 -13.03 0.72 18.70
C THR A 201 -11.56 0.70 19.09
N LEU A 202 -11.21 0.44 20.36
CA LEU A 202 -9.81 0.36 20.80
C LEU A 202 -9.03 -0.74 20.05
N ARG A 203 -9.64 -1.90 19.79
CA ARG A 203 -9.04 -2.97 18.98
C ARG A 203 -8.83 -2.57 17.53
N MET A 204 -9.78 -1.86 16.94
CA MET A 204 -9.64 -1.31 15.60
C MET A 204 -8.48 -0.30 15.55
N LEU A 205 -8.40 0.60 16.52
CA LEU A 205 -7.33 1.60 16.62
C LEU A 205 -5.93 0.97 16.77
N GLU A 206 -5.81 -0.15 17.50
CA GLU A 206 -4.55 -0.92 17.55
C GLU A 206 -4.11 -1.36 16.14
N ARG A 207 -5.04 -1.81 15.29
CA ARG A 207 -4.72 -2.21 13.91
C ARG A 207 -4.38 -1.01 13.04
N ARG A 208 -5.13 0.10 13.17
CA ARG A 208 -4.85 1.34 12.44
C ARG A 208 -3.50 1.94 12.80
N ALA A 209 -3.07 1.82 14.05
CA ALA A 209 -1.75 2.26 14.49
C ALA A 209 -0.63 1.53 13.74
N VAL A 210 -0.71 0.21 13.59
CA VAL A 210 0.26 -0.59 12.81
C VAL A 210 0.22 -0.23 11.33
N GLN A 211 -0.96 0.06 10.80
CA GLN A 211 -1.15 0.39 9.39
C GLN A 211 -0.54 1.76 9.03
N LEU A 212 -0.68 2.75 9.91
CA LEU A 212 -0.33 4.12 9.63
C LEU A 212 1.13 4.45 10.01
N LEU A 213 1.58 3.97 11.17
CA LEU A 213 2.86 4.34 11.77
C LEU A 213 3.93 3.25 11.57
N SER A 214 5.20 3.61 11.72
CA SER A 214 6.27 2.60 11.74
C SER A 214 6.15 1.67 12.96
N THR A 215 6.87 0.54 12.94
CA THR A 215 6.89 -0.41 14.06
C THR A 215 7.34 0.27 15.36
N GLU A 216 8.36 1.13 15.30
CA GLU A 216 8.90 1.85 16.47
C GLU A 216 7.87 2.84 17.05
N GLU A 217 7.16 3.57 16.19
CA GLU A 217 6.19 4.59 16.60
C GLU A 217 4.87 3.97 17.10
N SER A 218 4.44 2.88 16.46
CA SER A 218 3.17 2.20 16.78
C SER A 218 3.22 1.43 18.09
N GLU A 219 4.36 0.87 18.48
CA GLU A 219 4.48 0.00 19.68
C GLU A 219 4.02 0.72 20.96
N GLY A 220 4.50 1.95 21.19
CA GLY A 220 4.13 2.73 22.37
C GLY A 220 2.66 3.16 22.40
N LEU A 221 2.09 3.45 21.22
CA LEU A 221 0.68 3.79 21.07
C LEU A 221 -0.21 2.58 21.35
N ILE A 222 0.09 1.43 20.75
CA ILE A 222 -0.62 0.16 20.93
C ILE A 222 -0.57 -0.31 22.38
N ALA A 223 0.60 -0.24 23.02
CA ALA A 223 0.75 -0.62 24.42
C ALA A 223 -0.18 0.22 25.32
N SER A 224 -0.37 1.51 25.00
CA SER A 224 -1.23 2.38 25.79
C SER A 224 -2.72 2.18 25.46
N LEU A 225 -3.08 1.98 24.19
CA LEU A 225 -4.44 1.59 23.79
C LEU A 225 -4.88 0.29 24.47
N ARG A 226 -3.98 -0.70 24.52
CA ARG A 226 -4.22 -1.99 25.19
C ARG A 226 -4.42 -1.81 26.69
N ALA A 227 -3.59 -0.99 27.35
CA ALA A 227 -3.73 -0.69 28.76
C ALA A 227 -5.06 0.03 29.08
N VAL A 228 -5.50 0.96 28.22
CA VAL A 228 -6.82 1.59 28.34
C VAL A 228 -7.92 0.53 28.23
N ARG A 229 -7.86 -0.33 27.21
CA ARG A 229 -8.85 -1.39 26.97
C ARG A 229 -8.97 -2.36 28.15
N GLU A 230 -7.85 -2.90 28.60
CA GLU A 230 -7.81 -3.82 29.76
C GLU A 230 -8.25 -3.11 31.04
N GLY A 231 -7.87 -1.84 31.19
CA GLY A 231 -8.30 -0.99 32.29
C GLY A 231 -9.81 -0.76 32.32
N CYS A 232 -10.46 -0.53 31.18
CA CYS A 232 -11.91 -0.32 31.10
C CYS A 232 -12.70 -1.60 31.43
N LEU A 233 -12.18 -2.77 31.07
CA LEU A 233 -12.81 -4.07 31.35
C LEU A 233 -12.62 -4.54 32.81
N SER A 234 -11.68 -3.94 33.54
CA SER A 234 -11.38 -4.30 34.92
C SER A 234 -12.45 -3.78 35.88
N PRO A 235 -12.84 -4.55 36.92
CA PRO A 235 -13.83 -4.11 37.90
C PRO A 235 -13.51 -2.74 38.51
N LYS A 236 -14.52 -1.89 38.67
CA LYS A 236 -14.39 -0.54 39.24
C LYS A 236 -15.19 -0.46 40.53
N SER A 237 -14.49 -0.21 41.63
CA SER A 237 -15.07 -0.06 42.97
C SER A 237 -14.96 1.38 43.48
N SER A 238 -14.05 2.16 42.90
CA SER A 238 -13.71 3.53 43.32
C SER A 238 -13.28 4.40 42.13
N LYS A 239 -13.32 5.73 42.31
CA LYS A 239 -12.81 6.67 41.30
C LYS A 239 -11.31 6.50 41.02
N SER A 240 -10.53 6.08 42.01
CA SER A 240 -9.08 5.83 41.84
C SER A 240 -8.76 4.69 40.88
N ASP A 241 -9.69 3.75 40.65
CA ASP A 241 -9.51 2.63 39.72
C ASP A 241 -9.44 3.08 38.25
N TRP A 242 -9.77 4.35 37.98
CA TRP A 242 -9.70 4.99 36.67
C TRP A 242 -8.38 5.73 36.42
N HIS A 243 -7.58 6.03 37.44
CA HIS A 243 -6.37 6.86 37.31
C HIS A 243 -5.38 6.29 36.28
N LEU A 244 -5.15 4.97 36.31
CA LEU A 244 -4.26 4.32 35.35
C LEU A 244 -4.83 4.36 33.93
N VAL A 245 -6.16 4.23 33.77
CA VAL A 245 -6.84 4.33 32.48
C VAL A 245 -6.67 5.73 31.91
N GLU A 246 -6.94 6.75 32.72
CA GLU A 246 -6.75 8.15 32.36
C GLU A 246 -5.30 8.44 31.96
N GLN A 247 -4.33 7.98 32.76
CA GLN A 247 -2.90 8.18 32.46
C GLN A 247 -2.52 7.58 31.10
N HIS A 248 -2.98 6.36 30.80
CA HIS A 248 -2.69 5.73 29.51
C HIS A 248 -3.46 6.39 28.35
N ALA A 249 -4.70 6.84 28.57
CA ALA A 249 -5.45 7.59 27.58
C ALA A 249 -4.75 8.92 27.24
N LYS A 250 -4.29 9.68 28.24
CA LYS A 250 -3.50 10.92 28.02
C LYS A 250 -2.18 10.66 27.29
N ARG A 251 -1.55 9.50 27.49
CA ARG A 251 -0.38 9.08 26.70
C ARG A 251 -0.74 8.79 25.25
N VAL A 252 -1.90 8.19 24.98
CA VAL A 252 -2.41 7.99 23.61
C VAL A 252 -2.64 9.34 22.93
N GLU A 253 -3.31 10.29 23.61
CA GLU A 253 -3.54 11.65 23.10
C GLU A 253 -2.23 12.34 22.72
N SER A 254 -1.26 12.33 23.63
CA SER A 254 0.06 12.95 23.43
C SER A 254 0.82 12.33 22.24
N ARG A 255 0.79 11.00 22.11
CA ARG A 255 1.43 10.29 21.00
C ARG A 255 0.72 10.51 19.68
N THR A 256 -0.60 10.64 19.68
CA THR A 256 -1.38 10.93 18.46
C THR A 256 -1.06 12.32 17.92
N VAL A 257 -0.91 13.31 18.81
CA VAL A 257 -0.46 14.65 18.41
C VAL A 257 0.96 14.61 17.84
N ALA A 258 1.87 13.87 18.47
CA ALA A 258 3.24 13.70 17.99
C ALA A 258 3.29 12.96 16.65
N ALA A 259 2.44 11.96 16.43
CA ALA A 259 2.38 11.16 15.21
C ALA A 259 2.27 12.02 13.94
N LYS A 260 1.65 13.20 14.02
CA LYS A 260 1.56 14.15 12.90
C LYS A 260 2.92 14.51 12.30
N SER A 261 4.00 14.63 13.09
CA SER A 261 5.33 14.94 12.56
C SER A 261 5.99 13.79 11.81
N HIS A 262 5.45 12.58 11.97
CA HIS A 262 5.95 11.35 11.35
C HIS A 262 5.17 10.97 10.08
N LEU A 263 4.08 11.69 9.80
CA LEU A 263 3.23 11.46 8.62
C LEU A 263 3.50 12.48 7.52
N GLU A 264 3.43 12.03 6.27
CA GLU A 264 3.64 12.87 5.10
C GLU A 264 2.32 13.22 4.39
N GLY A 265 2.29 14.38 3.72
CA GLY A 265 1.22 14.72 2.77
C GLY A 265 -0.19 14.76 3.35
N ASP A 266 -1.08 13.93 2.78
CA ASP A 266 -2.50 13.90 3.13
C ASP A 266 -2.79 13.15 4.43
N GLU A 267 -1.99 12.16 4.81
CA GLU A 267 -2.17 11.40 6.06
C GLU A 267 -2.09 12.34 7.28
N ALA A 268 -1.10 13.22 7.32
CA ALA A 268 -0.95 14.23 8.37
C ALA A 268 -2.12 15.24 8.41
N ARG A 269 -2.71 15.53 7.25
CA ARG A 269 -3.86 16.46 7.13
C ARG A 269 -5.15 15.78 7.58
N TRP A 270 -5.38 14.52 7.20
CA TRP A 270 -6.49 13.69 7.65
C TRP A 270 -6.46 13.52 9.16
N LEU A 271 -5.31 13.14 9.72
CA LEU A 271 -5.12 13.03 11.17
C LEU A 271 -5.47 14.35 11.88
N ALA A 272 -4.92 15.47 11.41
CA ALA A 272 -5.14 16.77 12.04
C ALA A 272 -6.60 17.25 11.96
N LEU A 273 -7.26 17.03 10.81
CA LEU A 273 -8.68 17.31 10.63
C LEU A 273 -9.52 16.45 11.59
N ALA A 274 -9.21 15.16 11.68
CA ALA A 274 -9.92 14.23 12.51
C ALA A 274 -9.78 14.55 14.01
N CYS A 275 -8.58 14.93 14.48
CA CYS A 275 -8.41 15.41 15.85
C CYS A 275 -9.29 16.63 16.15
N GLN A 276 -9.45 17.55 15.18
CA GLN A 276 -10.34 18.69 15.35
C GLN A 276 -11.81 18.26 15.45
N LEU A 277 -12.24 17.32 14.61
CA LEU A 277 -13.60 16.77 14.67
C LEU A 277 -13.86 15.98 15.95
N GLY A 278 -12.91 15.14 16.37
CA GLY A 278 -12.98 14.37 17.62
C GLY A 278 -13.11 15.27 18.85
N ARG A 279 -12.35 16.38 18.88
CA ARG A 279 -12.49 17.38 19.95
C ARG A 279 -13.86 18.04 19.97
N ILE A 280 -14.40 18.40 18.81
CA ILE A 280 -15.76 18.96 18.73
C ILE A 280 -16.77 17.92 19.23
N TYR A 281 -16.61 16.66 18.80
CA TYR A 281 -17.45 15.56 19.26
C TYR A 281 -17.43 15.38 20.77
N ALA A 282 -16.24 15.42 21.37
CA ALA A 282 -16.06 15.18 22.80
C ALA A 282 -16.49 16.37 23.69
N HIS A 283 -16.32 17.61 23.22
CA HIS A 283 -16.40 18.80 24.08
C HIS A 283 -17.51 19.80 23.72
N SER A 284 -18.09 19.73 22.50
CA SER A 284 -19.05 20.74 22.03
C SER A 284 -20.49 20.26 22.16
N ASN A 285 -21.21 20.84 23.13
CA ASN A 285 -22.65 20.63 23.28
C ASN A 285 -23.43 21.36 22.17
N GLU A 286 -23.02 22.58 21.84
CA GLU A 286 -23.67 23.40 20.82
C GLU A 286 -22.97 23.27 19.46
N LEU A 287 -23.70 23.59 18.40
CA LEU A 287 -23.17 23.68 17.04
C LEU A 287 -21.93 24.60 16.99
N PRO A 288 -20.83 24.18 16.34
CA PRO A 288 -19.63 25.00 16.27
C PRO A 288 -19.90 26.33 15.56
N GLU A 289 -19.17 27.38 15.98
CA GLU A 289 -19.23 28.69 15.37
C GLU A 289 -19.08 28.61 13.84
N GLU A 290 -19.77 29.49 13.12
CA GLU A 290 -19.79 29.50 11.65
C GLU A 290 -18.37 29.52 11.05
N GLN A 291 -17.47 30.31 11.60
CA GLN A 291 -16.08 30.37 11.12
C GLN A 291 -15.35 29.03 11.27
N ILE A 292 -15.56 28.30 12.37
CA ILE A 292 -14.96 26.98 12.59
C ILE A 292 -15.49 25.99 11.54
N ARG A 293 -16.79 26.05 11.23
CA ARG A 293 -17.41 25.19 10.22
C ARG A 293 -16.87 25.48 8.81
N ILE A 294 -16.74 26.75 8.44
CA ILE A 294 -16.14 27.19 7.16
C ILE A 294 -14.69 26.71 7.06
N ASP A 295 -13.91 26.84 8.12
CA ASP A 295 -12.51 26.41 8.15
C ASP A 295 -12.37 24.89 7.99
N ILE A 296 -13.24 24.11 8.63
CA ILE A 296 -13.28 22.65 8.48
C ILE A 296 -13.71 22.26 7.07
N GLU A 297 -14.74 22.91 6.51
CA GLU A 297 -15.17 22.67 5.13
C GLU A 297 -14.04 22.92 4.14
N ALA A 298 -13.32 24.03 4.29
CA ALA A 298 -12.18 24.37 3.45
C ALA A 298 -11.05 23.34 3.53
N LYS A 299 -10.82 22.72 4.71
CA LYS A 299 -9.86 21.62 4.87
C LYS A 299 -10.35 20.36 4.18
N VAL A 300 -11.62 19.99 4.33
CA VAL A 300 -12.23 18.83 3.65
C VAL A 300 -12.15 18.98 2.14
N LEU A 301 -12.47 20.16 1.59
CA LEU A 301 -12.39 20.43 0.15
C LEU A 301 -10.98 20.31 -0.42
N LYS A 302 -9.94 20.56 0.39
CA LYS A 302 -8.54 20.34 -0.01
C LYS A 302 -8.19 18.85 -0.06
N LEU A 303 -8.77 18.05 0.82
CA LEU A 303 -8.54 16.59 0.89
C LEU A 303 -9.39 15.82 -0.13
N LEU A 304 -10.54 16.35 -0.50
CA LEU A 304 -11.47 15.75 -1.47
C LEU A 304 -11.77 16.69 -2.65
N PRO A 305 -10.75 17.10 -3.44
CA PRO A 305 -10.91 18.16 -4.45
C PRO A 305 -11.89 17.79 -5.58
N LEU A 306 -12.08 16.50 -5.86
CA LEU A 306 -12.98 16.01 -6.91
C LEU A 306 -14.44 15.87 -6.44
N ARG A 307 -14.74 16.10 -5.15
CA ARG A 307 -16.07 15.87 -4.55
C ARG A 307 -16.72 17.15 -4.03
N ARG A 308 -16.35 18.30 -4.57
CA ARG A 308 -16.77 19.64 -4.08
C ARG A 308 -18.27 19.77 -3.84
N ASP A 309 -19.11 19.36 -4.79
CA ASP A 309 -20.56 19.53 -4.68
C ASP A 309 -21.16 18.64 -3.58
N VAL A 310 -20.63 17.43 -3.43
CA VAL A 310 -21.05 16.48 -2.38
C VAL A 310 -20.64 16.99 -1.00
N VAL A 311 -19.42 17.52 -0.87
CA VAL A 311 -18.92 18.13 0.37
C VAL A 311 -19.82 19.30 0.77
N LYS A 312 -20.08 20.24 -0.15
CA LYS A 312 -20.94 21.40 0.13
C LYS A 312 -22.34 20.99 0.59
N ALA A 313 -22.98 20.10 -0.16
CA ALA A 313 -24.32 19.62 0.20
C ALA A 313 -24.33 18.95 1.59
N ARG A 314 -23.26 18.24 1.97
CA ARG A 314 -23.16 17.63 3.29
C ARG A 314 -23.00 18.66 4.40
N PHE A 315 -22.20 19.70 4.19
CA PHE A 315 -22.00 20.78 5.16
C PHE A 315 -23.27 21.63 5.32
N ASP A 316 -23.99 21.92 4.24
CA ASP A 316 -25.28 22.61 4.27
C ASP A 316 -26.32 21.82 5.08
N GLN A 317 -26.39 20.50 4.90
CA GLN A 317 -27.27 19.62 5.68
C GLN A 317 -26.86 19.58 7.15
N ALA A 318 -25.56 19.46 7.43
CA ALA A 318 -25.05 19.43 8.80
C ALA A 318 -25.29 20.77 9.52
N ALA A 319 -25.32 21.90 8.80
CA ALA A 319 -25.57 23.21 9.37
C ALA A 319 -26.97 23.37 10.01
N MET A 320 -27.90 22.45 9.73
CA MET A 320 -29.25 22.40 10.32
C MET A 320 -29.28 21.73 11.71
N LEU A 321 -28.17 21.15 12.16
CA LEU A 321 -28.07 20.51 13.47
C LEU A 321 -27.87 21.55 14.58
N SER A 322 -28.36 21.25 15.78
CA SER A 322 -28.20 22.08 16.98
C SER A 322 -26.96 21.73 17.79
N ASP A 323 -26.52 20.47 17.73
CA ASP A 323 -25.55 19.92 18.67
C ASP A 323 -24.19 19.67 18.01
N GLY A 324 -23.13 20.02 18.74
CA GLY A 324 -21.75 19.91 18.24
C GLY A 324 -21.31 18.48 18.00
N TYR A 325 -21.67 17.56 18.90
CA TYR A 325 -21.38 16.14 18.75
C TYR A 325 -22.07 15.53 17.52
N ALA A 326 -23.36 15.84 17.31
CA ALA A 326 -24.12 15.34 16.16
C ALA A 326 -23.56 15.90 14.85
N TRP A 327 -23.13 17.16 14.85
CA TRP A 327 -22.47 17.79 13.72
C TRP A 327 -21.15 17.10 13.38
N ALA A 328 -20.27 16.93 14.37
CA ALA A 328 -18.96 16.30 14.16
C ALA A 328 -19.08 14.85 13.70
N ASP A 329 -19.97 14.07 14.32
CA ASP A 329 -20.24 12.67 13.93
C ASP A 329 -20.78 12.58 12.50
N ARG A 330 -21.69 13.47 12.11
CA ARG A 330 -22.21 13.51 10.73
C ARG A 330 -21.12 13.78 9.71
N ILE A 331 -20.22 14.72 9.98
CA ILE A 331 -19.08 15.02 9.10
C ILE A 331 -18.09 13.85 9.09
N TYR A 332 -17.74 13.30 10.24
CA TYR A 332 -16.86 12.13 10.35
C TYR A 332 -17.40 10.94 9.56
N GLY A 333 -18.66 10.55 9.77
CA GLY A 333 -19.29 9.43 9.05
C GLY A 333 -19.36 9.66 7.54
N PHE A 334 -19.52 10.91 7.08
CA PHE A 334 -19.39 11.24 5.66
C PHE A 334 -17.96 10.96 5.15
N LEU A 335 -16.94 11.42 5.85
CA LEU A 335 -15.54 11.24 5.46
C LEU A 335 -15.13 9.77 5.45
N VAL A 336 -15.58 8.96 6.42
CA VAL A 336 -15.38 7.52 6.45
C VAL A 336 -15.96 6.86 5.19
N ASN A 337 -17.21 7.21 4.83
CA ASN A 337 -17.85 6.68 3.62
C ASN A 337 -17.09 7.10 2.35
N GLU A 338 -16.65 8.34 2.28
CA GLU A 338 -15.87 8.81 1.13
C GLU A 338 -14.56 8.02 0.98
N LEU A 339 -13.87 7.68 2.07
CA LEU A 339 -12.63 6.92 2.02
C LEU A 339 -12.84 5.42 1.78
N LEU A 340 -13.92 4.82 2.27
CA LEU A 340 -14.23 3.41 2.03
C LEU A 340 -14.64 3.11 0.57
N TRP A 341 -15.22 4.08 -0.11
CA TRP A 341 -15.78 3.92 -1.47
C TRP A 341 -15.08 4.81 -2.52
N ALA A 342 -13.87 5.31 -2.22
CA ALA A 342 -13.05 6.20 -3.08
C ALA A 342 -12.38 5.51 -4.28
#